data_AF-A0A1A8KMD1-F1
#
_entry.id   AF-A0A1A8KMD1-F1
#
_cell.length_a   1.000
_cell.length_b   1.000
_cell.length_c   1.000
_cell.angle_alpha   90.00
_cell.angle_beta   90.00
_cell.angle_gamma   90.00
#
_symmetry.space_group_name_H-M   'P 1'
#
loop_
_entity.id
_entity.type
_entity.pdbx_description
1 polymer ?
#
loop_
_entity_poly.entity_id
_entity_poly.type
_entity_poly.pdbx_seq_one_letter_code
_entity_poly.pdbx_strand_id
1 'polypeptide(L)'
;RDPRAVMRSREESAKSFERDNAIVLEQRNVPSGEVQYKMMQEICRSHVRINERAVLKPPPFLKGRYKMVRYEDIARNPLKQISDIYDFVGLDLTDEMAEWIYKVTHGKGRGSRTESFQITSRSAADVSQAWRTALPHNKVKLVQEICKGAMSLLGYKTVDSEKEQKRFDIDVLVPQEPYQFSWVSTKTQHPSKS
;
A
#
# COMPACT_ATOMS: atom_id res chain seq x y z
N ARG A 1 -1.93 1.84 -1.96
CA ARG A 1 -2.28 1.52 -0.57
C ARG A 1 -3.53 0.65 -0.57
N ASP A 2 -3.60 -0.33 0.32
CA ASP A 2 -4.71 -1.26 0.47
C ASP A 2 -6.01 -0.50 0.80
N PRO A 3 -7.07 -0.64 -0.02
CA PRO A 3 -8.34 0.05 0.21
C PRO A 3 -8.97 -0.20 1.58
N ARG A 4 -8.73 -1.37 2.19
CA ARG A 4 -9.25 -1.71 3.53
C ARG A 4 -8.52 -0.91 4.62
N ALA A 5 -7.21 -0.74 4.47
CA ALA A 5 -6.41 0.13 5.32
C ALA A 5 -6.81 1.61 5.17
N VAL A 6 -7.09 2.04 3.92
CA VAL A 6 -7.58 3.39 3.64
C VAL A 6 -8.91 3.63 4.34
N MET A 7 -9.90 2.73 4.21
CA MET A 7 -11.18 2.84 4.89
C MET A 7 -11.00 3.01 6.40
N ARG A 8 -10.21 2.15 7.04
CA ARG A 8 -9.94 2.22 8.47
C ARG A 8 -9.35 3.56 8.90
N SER A 9 -8.36 4.08 8.16
CA SER A 9 -7.78 5.40 8.44
C SER A 9 -8.77 6.54 8.23
N ARG A 10 -9.63 6.47 7.21
CA ARG A 10 -10.63 7.51 6.97
C ARG A 10 -11.68 7.57 8.08
N GLU A 11 -12.10 6.43 8.62
CA GLU A 11 -13.05 6.40 9.73
C GLU A 11 -12.46 6.97 11.03
N GLU A 12 -11.18 6.67 11.31
CA GLU A 12 -10.49 7.21 12.48
C GLU A 12 -10.29 8.72 12.41
N SER A 13 -10.10 9.26 11.20
CA SER A 13 -9.89 10.69 10.95
C SER A 13 -11.07 11.37 10.23
N ALA A 14 -12.30 10.86 10.40
CA ALA A 14 -13.46 11.28 9.60
C ALA A 14 -13.72 12.80 9.65
N LYS A 15 -13.57 13.41 10.84
CA LYS A 15 -13.73 14.86 11.04
C LYS A 15 -12.77 15.69 10.21
N SER A 16 -11.53 15.22 10.04
CA SER A 16 -10.50 15.91 9.25
C SER A 16 -10.82 15.96 7.76
N PHE A 17 -11.74 15.11 7.28
CA PHE A 17 -12.08 14.99 5.87
C PHE A 17 -13.46 15.56 5.50
N GLU A 18 -14.20 16.19 6.41
CA GLU A 18 -15.57 16.66 6.15
C GLU A 18 -15.64 17.59 4.94
N ARG A 19 -14.76 18.60 4.90
CA ARG A 19 -14.69 19.56 3.79
C ARG A 19 -14.28 18.90 2.47
N ASP A 20 -13.26 18.04 2.52
CA ASP A 20 -12.73 17.35 1.33
C ASP A 20 -13.76 16.39 0.73
N ASN A 21 -14.49 15.66 1.59
CA ASN A 21 -15.57 14.77 1.16
C ASN A 21 -16.65 15.55 0.42
N ALA A 22 -17.05 16.72 0.95
CA ALA A 22 -18.05 17.56 0.30
C ALA A 22 -17.58 18.07 -1.06
N ILE A 23 -16.29 18.41 -1.21
CA ILE A 23 -15.71 18.83 -2.50
C ILE A 23 -15.68 17.66 -3.49
N VAL A 24 -15.13 16.51 -3.10
CA VAL A 24 -14.98 15.33 -3.99
C VAL A 24 -16.34 14.78 -4.42
N LEU A 25 -17.34 14.86 -3.54
CA LEU A 25 -18.72 14.44 -3.83
C LEU A 25 -19.56 15.57 -4.46
N GLU A 26 -18.93 16.65 -4.92
CA GLU A 26 -19.58 17.76 -5.63
C GLU A 26 -20.77 18.39 -4.86
N GLN A 27 -20.65 18.50 -3.53
CA GLN A 27 -21.68 19.02 -2.63
C GLN A 27 -23.04 18.29 -2.72
N ARG A 28 -23.04 17.05 -3.25
CA ARG A 28 -24.26 16.23 -3.33
C ARG A 28 -24.73 15.84 -1.93
N ASN A 29 -26.04 15.80 -1.74
CA ASN A 29 -26.63 15.33 -0.50
C ASN A 29 -26.53 13.80 -0.41
N VAL A 30 -25.46 13.32 0.25
CA VAL A 30 -25.19 11.89 0.46
C VAL A 30 -25.52 11.55 1.92
N PRO A 31 -26.29 10.48 2.19
CA PRO A 31 -26.56 10.04 3.56
C PRO A 31 -25.25 9.81 4.34
N SER A 32 -25.17 10.28 5.59
CA SER A 32 -23.94 10.25 6.39
C SER A 32 -23.32 8.85 6.49
N GLY A 33 -24.15 7.80 6.53
CA GLY A 33 -23.70 6.39 6.57
C GLY A 33 -23.08 5.89 5.26
N GLU A 34 -23.29 6.58 4.15
CA GLU A 34 -22.80 6.22 2.81
C GLU A 34 -21.57 7.00 2.37
N VAL A 35 -21.30 8.17 3.00
CA VAL A 35 -20.24 9.10 2.60
C VAL A 35 -18.90 8.38 2.44
N GLN A 36 -18.50 7.56 3.41
CA GLN A 36 -17.21 6.85 3.34
C GLN A 36 -17.14 5.84 2.19
N TYR A 37 -18.24 5.16 1.87
CA TYR A 37 -18.28 4.20 0.76
C TYR A 37 -18.26 4.90 -0.60
N LYS A 38 -18.97 6.02 -0.75
CA LYS A 38 -18.86 6.87 -1.96
C LYS A 38 -17.45 7.42 -2.13
N MET A 39 -16.81 7.81 -1.03
CA MET A 39 -15.40 8.21 -1.06
C MET A 39 -14.47 7.06 -1.47
N MET A 40 -14.69 5.85 -0.96
CA MET A 40 -13.93 4.68 -1.39
C MET A 40 -14.10 4.38 -2.88
N GLN A 41 -15.30 4.58 -3.44
CA GLN A 41 -15.52 4.48 -4.89
C GLN A 41 -14.62 5.44 -5.67
N GLU A 42 -14.63 6.73 -5.32
CA GLU A 42 -13.81 7.73 -6.01
C GLU A 42 -12.31 7.53 -5.81
N ILE A 43 -11.87 7.15 -4.60
CA ILE A 43 -10.46 6.82 -4.30
C ILE A 43 -9.99 5.63 -5.16
N CYS A 44 -10.73 4.54 -5.16
CA CYS A 44 -10.36 3.34 -5.90
C CYS A 44 -10.42 3.57 -7.42
N ARG A 45 -11.40 4.33 -7.92
CA ARG A 45 -11.46 4.77 -9.32
C ARG A 45 -10.25 5.63 -9.70
N SER A 46 -9.84 6.54 -8.82
CA SER A 46 -8.65 7.38 -9.02
C SER A 46 -7.38 6.53 -9.11
N HIS A 47 -7.20 5.56 -8.20
CA HIS A 47 -6.04 4.67 -8.23
C HIS A 47 -5.95 3.86 -9.53
N VAL A 48 -7.09 3.33 -10.02
CA VAL A 48 -7.13 2.62 -11.31
C VAL A 48 -6.70 3.53 -12.45
N ARG A 49 -7.30 4.72 -12.55
CA ARG A 49 -6.97 5.70 -13.61
C ARG A 49 -5.50 6.12 -13.59
N ILE A 50 -4.93 6.34 -12.41
CA ILE A 50 -3.53 6.70 -12.25
C ILE A 50 -2.65 5.55 -12.71
N ASN A 51 -2.92 4.32 -12.27
CA ASN A 51 -2.13 3.15 -12.66
C ASN A 51 -2.21 2.90 -14.17
N GLU A 52 -3.40 2.95 -14.76
CA GLU A 52 -3.61 2.78 -16.20
C GLU A 52 -2.79 3.79 -17.02
N ARG A 53 -2.78 5.07 -16.61
CA ARG A 53 -2.08 6.13 -17.33
C ARG A 53 -0.58 6.15 -17.06
N ALA A 54 -0.16 5.82 -15.84
CA ALA A 54 1.23 5.98 -15.43
C ALA A 54 2.07 4.71 -15.60
N VAL A 55 1.45 3.53 -15.50
CA VAL A 55 2.13 2.23 -15.55
C VAL A 55 1.80 1.46 -16.82
N LEU A 56 0.51 1.33 -17.18
CA LEU A 56 0.10 0.51 -18.33
C LEU A 56 0.25 1.23 -19.66
N LYS A 57 -0.07 2.53 -19.71
CA LYS A 57 -0.03 3.36 -20.92
C LYS A 57 0.74 4.66 -20.68
N PRO A 58 2.01 4.60 -20.22
CA PRO A 58 2.77 5.79 -19.87
C PRO A 58 2.99 6.67 -21.11
N PRO A 59 2.67 7.97 -21.05
CA PRO A 59 3.07 8.90 -22.11
C PRO A 59 4.61 8.94 -22.20
N PRO A 60 5.19 9.28 -23.37
CA PRO A 60 6.63 9.20 -23.59
C PRO A 60 7.45 9.93 -22.53
N PHE A 61 6.96 11.08 -22.08
CA PHE A 61 7.64 11.87 -21.06
C PHE A 61 7.73 11.10 -19.74
N LEU A 62 6.77 10.25 -19.37
CA LEU A 62 6.74 9.62 -18.04
C LEU A 62 7.62 8.35 -17.96
N LYS A 63 8.02 7.79 -19.11
CA LYS A 63 8.84 6.57 -19.17
C LYS A 63 10.18 6.78 -18.45
N GLY A 64 10.50 5.88 -17.53
CA GLY A 64 11.70 5.97 -16.69
C GLY A 64 11.67 7.10 -15.65
N ARG A 65 10.61 7.92 -15.60
CA ARG A 65 10.46 9.05 -14.67
C ARG A 65 9.29 8.88 -13.69
N TYR A 66 8.66 7.72 -13.68
CA TYR A 66 7.63 7.34 -12.73
C TYR A 66 7.94 5.98 -12.10
N LYS A 67 7.95 5.96 -10.77
CA LYS A 67 8.03 4.74 -9.96
C LYS A 67 6.75 4.63 -9.15
N MET A 68 5.97 3.57 -9.39
CA MET A 68 4.86 3.23 -8.53
C MET A 68 5.39 2.53 -7.29
N VAL A 69 5.00 3.00 -6.11
CA VAL A 69 5.40 2.37 -4.84
C VAL A 69 4.16 2.02 -4.04
N ARG A 70 4.09 0.76 -3.59
CA ARG A 70 3.02 0.29 -2.72
C ARG A 70 3.41 0.53 -1.26
N TYR A 71 2.56 1.28 -0.56
CA TYR A 71 2.73 1.63 0.86
C TYR A 71 3.07 0.41 1.74
N GLU A 72 2.40 -0.72 1.51
CA GLU A 72 2.58 -1.92 2.31
C GLU A 72 3.97 -2.56 2.13
N ASP A 73 4.60 -2.40 0.95
CA ASP A 73 5.98 -2.87 0.74
C ASP A 73 6.96 -1.99 1.51
N ILE A 74 6.76 -0.66 1.54
CA ILE A 74 7.54 0.26 2.37
C ILE A 74 7.37 -0.09 3.84
N ALA A 75 6.12 -0.32 4.29
CA ALA A 75 5.83 -0.61 5.68
C ALA A 75 6.46 -1.93 6.17
N ARG A 76 6.62 -2.92 5.28
CA ARG A 76 7.24 -4.22 5.58
C ARG A 76 8.76 -4.19 5.50
N ASN A 77 9.32 -3.46 4.54
CA ASN A 77 10.75 -3.41 4.31
C ASN A 77 11.22 -1.98 3.96
N PRO A 78 11.20 -1.07 4.95
CA PRO A 78 11.40 0.35 4.70
C PRO A 78 12.79 0.67 4.16
N LEU A 79 13.84 -0.01 4.66
CA LEU A 79 15.22 0.22 4.23
C LEU A 79 15.46 -0.24 2.78
N LYS A 80 14.96 -1.42 2.39
CA LYS A 80 15.05 -1.86 0.99
C LYS A 80 14.28 -0.91 0.08
N GLN A 81 13.04 -0.59 0.43
CA GLN A 81 12.19 0.23 -0.44
C GLN A 81 12.71 1.67 -0.57
N ILE A 82 13.30 2.24 0.48
CA ILE A 82 13.89 3.58 0.36
C ILE A 82 15.17 3.56 -0.45
N SER A 83 16.02 2.53 -0.31
CA SER A 83 17.18 2.33 -1.20
C SER A 83 16.73 2.28 -2.66
N ASP A 84 15.72 1.44 -2.98
CA ASP A 84 15.18 1.31 -4.34
C ASP A 84 14.57 2.63 -4.88
N ILE A 85 14.13 3.54 -4.00
CA ILE A 85 13.63 4.87 -4.37
C ILE A 85 14.78 5.84 -4.61
N TYR A 86 15.79 5.84 -3.75
CA TYR A 86 17.00 6.66 -3.87
C TYR A 86 17.76 6.34 -5.16
N ASP A 87 17.97 5.04 -5.44
CA ASP A 87 18.57 4.57 -6.68
C ASP A 87 17.78 5.04 -7.91
N PHE A 88 16.45 4.99 -7.84
CA PHE A 88 15.58 5.42 -8.92
C PHE A 88 15.71 6.92 -9.23
N VAL A 89 15.93 7.75 -8.21
CA VAL A 89 16.12 9.20 -8.40
C VAL A 89 17.58 9.61 -8.57
N GLY A 90 18.51 8.66 -8.56
CA GLY A 90 19.95 8.91 -8.71
C GLY A 90 20.58 9.61 -7.51
N LEU A 91 20.15 9.26 -6.30
CA LEU A 91 20.69 9.78 -5.04
C LEU A 91 21.27 8.64 -4.20
N ASP A 92 22.29 8.93 -3.40
CA ASP A 92 22.86 8.00 -2.43
C ASP A 92 22.13 8.09 -1.09
N LEU A 93 21.79 6.93 -0.50
CA LEU A 93 21.20 6.85 0.83
C LEU A 93 22.30 6.89 1.89
N THR A 94 22.32 7.91 2.74
CA THR A 94 23.29 7.98 3.84
C THR A 94 22.92 7.07 5.01
N ASP A 95 23.92 6.67 5.79
CA ASP A 95 23.73 5.83 6.96
C ASP A 95 22.84 6.51 8.02
N GLU A 96 22.98 7.82 8.22
CA GLU A 96 22.15 8.58 9.17
C GLU A 96 20.68 8.59 8.75
N MET A 97 20.42 8.73 7.46
CA MET A 97 19.05 8.68 6.92
C MET A 97 18.46 7.28 7.06
N ALA A 98 19.23 6.24 6.71
CA ALA A 98 18.80 4.86 6.89
C ALA A 98 18.49 4.56 8.37
N GLU A 99 19.36 4.98 9.29
CA GLU A 99 19.15 4.80 10.73
C GLU A 99 17.89 5.53 11.23
N TRP A 100 17.68 6.79 10.81
CA TRP A 100 16.49 7.56 11.16
C TRP A 100 15.20 6.90 10.65
N ILE A 101 15.20 6.43 9.39
CA ILE A 101 14.07 5.71 8.79
C ILE A 101 13.77 4.44 9.57
N TYR A 102 14.80 3.67 9.93
CA TYR A 102 14.61 2.46 10.73
C TYR A 102 13.96 2.79 12.07
N LYS A 103 14.49 3.79 12.81
CA LYS A 103 13.97 4.20 14.13
C LYS A 103 12.53 4.69 14.07
N VAL A 104 12.12 5.42 13.04
CA VAL A 104 10.74 5.95 12.93
C VAL A 104 9.73 4.86 12.50
N THR A 105 10.18 3.83 11.78
CA THR A 105 9.32 2.75 11.25
C THR A 105 9.26 1.48 12.10
N HIS A 106 10.21 1.32 13.03
CA HIS A 106 10.29 0.19 13.99
C HIS A 106 9.98 0.63 15.43
N GLY A 107 9.20 1.70 15.58
CA GLY A 107 8.66 2.09 16.88
C GLY A 107 7.68 1.06 17.43
N LYS A 108 7.09 1.34 18.59
CA LYS A 108 6.14 0.43 19.25
C LYS A 108 4.69 0.83 18.97
N GLY A 109 3.86 -0.16 18.67
CA GLY A 109 2.42 0.02 18.54
C GLY A 109 2.00 0.83 17.30
N ARG A 110 0.70 1.17 17.27
CA ARG A 110 0.04 1.82 16.12
C ARG A 110 -0.07 3.35 16.24
N GLY A 111 0.38 3.91 17.35
CA GLY A 111 0.10 5.29 17.76
C GLY A 111 -1.37 5.51 18.15
N SER A 112 -1.68 6.74 18.49
CA SER A 112 -2.99 7.21 18.94
C SER A 112 -3.69 8.06 17.88
N ARG A 113 -5.00 8.27 18.06
CA ARG A 113 -5.80 9.11 17.17
C ARG A 113 -5.31 10.56 17.11
N THR A 114 -4.79 11.10 18.22
CA THR A 114 -4.26 12.47 18.29
C THR A 114 -2.99 12.67 17.49
N GLU A 115 -2.26 11.59 17.23
CA GLU A 115 -1.05 11.63 16.40
C GLU A 115 -1.37 11.33 14.93
N SER A 116 -2.64 11.33 14.52
CA SER A 116 -3.01 11.26 13.09
C SER A 116 -2.28 12.36 12.32
N PHE A 117 -1.70 12.02 11.17
CA PHE A 117 -0.90 12.93 10.32
C PHE A 117 0.43 13.41 10.92
N GLN A 118 0.85 12.91 12.08
CA GLN A 118 2.15 13.22 12.68
C GLN A 118 3.20 12.17 12.34
N ILE A 119 4.45 12.61 12.13
CA ILE A 119 5.62 11.73 12.00
C ILE A 119 6.09 11.41 13.42
N THR A 120 5.83 10.17 13.85
CA THR A 120 6.15 9.66 15.18
C THR A 120 6.65 8.23 15.04
N SER A 121 7.52 7.79 15.95
CA SER A 121 8.05 6.43 15.91
C SER A 121 6.96 5.40 16.21
N ARG A 122 6.61 4.58 15.21
CA ARG A 122 5.56 3.54 15.30
C ARG A 122 5.97 2.30 14.52
N SER A 123 5.31 1.19 14.79
CA SER A 123 5.48 -0.04 14.00
C SER A 123 4.75 0.11 12.68
N ALA A 124 5.48 0.38 11.60
CA ALA A 124 4.90 0.55 10.27
C ALA A 124 4.15 -0.71 9.81
N ALA A 125 4.70 -1.89 10.12
CA ALA A 125 4.06 -3.18 9.86
C ALA A 125 2.69 -3.29 10.56
N ASP A 126 2.63 -3.02 11.87
CA ASP A 126 1.38 -3.12 12.64
C ASP A 126 0.33 -2.10 12.19
N VAL A 127 0.77 -0.89 11.83
CA VAL A 127 -0.11 0.16 11.31
C VAL A 127 -0.68 -0.26 9.95
N SER A 128 0.14 -0.81 9.05
CA SER A 128 -0.29 -1.22 7.71
C SER A 128 -1.35 -2.34 7.75
N GLN A 129 -1.31 -3.21 8.76
CA GLN A 129 -2.21 -4.34 8.90
C GLN A 129 -3.33 -4.12 9.95
N ALA A 130 -3.41 -2.94 10.55
CA ALA A 130 -4.37 -2.63 11.62
C ALA A 130 -5.83 -2.87 11.23
N TRP A 131 -6.16 -2.70 9.95
CA TRP A 131 -7.51 -2.93 9.42
C TRP A 131 -8.02 -4.35 9.66
N ARG A 132 -7.14 -5.35 9.71
CA ARG A 132 -7.49 -6.76 9.89
C ARG A 132 -8.26 -7.01 11.18
N THR A 133 -7.88 -6.34 12.25
CA THR A 133 -8.53 -6.49 13.57
C THR A 133 -9.50 -5.35 13.89
N ALA A 134 -9.31 -4.18 13.28
CA ALA A 134 -10.10 -2.99 13.61
C ALA A 134 -11.43 -2.90 12.84
N LEU A 135 -11.51 -3.45 11.63
CA LEU A 135 -12.73 -3.40 10.83
C LEU A 135 -13.58 -4.66 11.00
N PRO A 136 -14.90 -4.53 11.21
CA PRO A 136 -15.84 -5.64 11.06
C PRO A 136 -15.76 -6.27 9.66
N HIS A 137 -15.91 -7.59 9.58
CA HIS A 137 -15.72 -8.32 8.31
C HIS A 137 -16.72 -7.93 7.21
N ASN A 138 -17.97 -7.62 7.57
CA ASN A 138 -18.96 -7.12 6.62
C ASN A 138 -18.53 -5.80 5.94
N LYS A 139 -17.89 -4.89 6.69
CA LYS A 139 -17.33 -3.64 6.15
C LYS A 139 -16.14 -3.93 5.23
N VAL A 140 -15.26 -4.86 5.62
CA VAL A 140 -14.17 -5.33 4.76
C VAL A 140 -14.70 -5.90 3.45
N LYS A 141 -15.72 -6.76 3.50
CA LYS A 141 -16.37 -7.33 2.32
C LYS A 141 -16.91 -6.23 1.39
N LEU A 142 -17.63 -5.25 1.92
CA LEU A 142 -18.17 -4.15 1.13
C LEU A 142 -17.06 -3.30 0.48
N VAL A 143 -15.96 -3.04 1.19
CA VAL A 143 -14.79 -2.36 0.60
C VAL A 143 -14.16 -3.20 -0.52
N GLN A 144 -14.04 -4.51 -0.34
CA GLN A 144 -13.52 -5.42 -1.37
C GLN A 144 -14.42 -5.43 -2.62
N GLU A 145 -15.74 -5.37 -2.45
CA GLU A 145 -16.70 -5.27 -3.54
C GLU A 145 -16.57 -3.94 -4.29
N ILE A 146 -16.58 -2.82 -3.56
CA ILE A 146 -16.42 -1.47 -4.11
C ILE A 146 -15.10 -1.30 -4.88
N CYS A 147 -14.01 -1.82 -4.30
CA CYS A 147 -12.65 -1.60 -4.80
C CYS A 147 -12.08 -2.81 -5.54
N LYS A 148 -12.89 -3.80 -5.95
CA LYS A 148 -12.43 -5.06 -6.55
C LYS A 148 -11.44 -4.86 -7.69
N GLY A 149 -11.76 -3.94 -8.62
CA GLY A 149 -10.90 -3.61 -9.75
C GLY A 149 -9.56 -3.01 -9.33
N ALA A 150 -9.59 -2.05 -8.40
CA ALA A 150 -8.37 -1.43 -7.86
C ALA A 150 -7.51 -2.44 -7.08
N MET A 151 -8.14 -3.30 -6.27
CA MET A 151 -7.44 -4.34 -5.52
C MET A 151 -6.71 -5.31 -6.45
N SER A 152 -7.41 -5.80 -7.47
CA SER A 152 -6.86 -6.74 -8.45
C SER A 152 -5.69 -6.11 -9.23
N LEU A 153 -5.87 -4.88 -9.72
CA LEU A 153 -4.85 -4.17 -10.49
C LEU A 153 -3.58 -3.85 -9.68
N LEU A 154 -3.73 -3.55 -8.39
CA LEU A 154 -2.64 -3.11 -7.53
C LEU A 154 -2.06 -4.23 -6.65
N GLY A 155 -2.47 -5.47 -6.88
CA GLY A 155 -1.90 -6.65 -6.22
C GLY A 155 -2.34 -6.83 -4.76
N TYR A 156 -3.62 -6.62 -4.45
CA TYR A 156 -4.21 -6.94 -3.14
C TYR A 156 -5.20 -8.11 -3.27
N LYS A 157 -4.97 -9.17 -2.51
CA LYS A 157 -5.87 -10.32 -2.40
C LYS A 157 -7.02 -10.01 -1.44
N THR A 158 -8.20 -10.55 -1.75
CA THR A 158 -9.36 -10.51 -0.87
C THR A 158 -9.19 -11.50 0.28
N VAL A 159 -9.98 -11.30 1.33
CA VAL A 159 -10.22 -12.28 2.39
C VAL A 159 -11.72 -12.58 2.43
N ASP A 160 -12.07 -13.84 2.60
CA ASP A 160 -13.44 -14.34 2.40
C ASP A 160 -14.14 -14.69 3.71
N SER A 161 -13.41 -14.65 4.84
CA SER A 161 -13.97 -14.85 6.17
C SER A 161 -13.32 -13.98 7.23
N GLU A 162 -14.01 -13.77 8.35
CA GLU A 162 -13.45 -13.07 9.52
C GLU A 162 -12.21 -13.79 10.08
N LYS A 163 -12.23 -15.13 10.05
CA LYS A 163 -11.10 -15.96 10.49
C LYS A 163 -9.87 -15.71 9.62
N GLU A 164 -10.03 -15.69 8.30
CA GLU A 164 -8.95 -15.39 7.37
C GLU A 164 -8.46 -13.94 7.48
N GLN A 165 -9.38 -12.99 7.61
CA GLN A 165 -9.06 -11.57 7.80
C GLN A 165 -8.10 -11.36 8.96
N LYS A 166 -8.36 -12.02 10.10
CA LYS A 166 -7.58 -11.90 11.35
C LYS A 166 -6.27 -12.71 11.34
N ARG A 167 -5.97 -13.48 10.29
CA ARG A 167 -4.72 -14.22 10.14
C ARG A 167 -3.60 -13.37 9.56
N PHE A 168 -2.61 -13.03 10.39
CA PHE A 168 -1.45 -12.24 10.00
C PHE A 168 -0.39 -13.04 9.23
N ASP A 169 -0.44 -14.37 9.32
CA ASP A 169 0.44 -15.31 8.61
C ASP A 169 0.06 -15.51 7.14
N ILE A 170 -1.12 -15.03 6.71
CA ILE A 170 -1.54 -15.06 5.31
C ILE A 170 -1.14 -13.77 4.62
N ASP A 171 -0.36 -13.88 3.53
CA ASP A 171 -0.05 -12.72 2.71
C ASP A 171 -1.19 -12.34 1.76
N VAL A 172 -1.77 -11.17 2.03
CA VAL A 172 -2.80 -10.54 1.21
C VAL A 172 -2.24 -9.65 0.11
N LEU A 173 -0.91 -9.61 -0.06
CA LEU A 173 -0.25 -8.91 -1.14
C LEU A 173 0.16 -9.92 -2.23
N VAL A 174 0.03 -9.49 -3.48
CA VAL A 174 0.69 -10.13 -4.61
C VAL A 174 2.09 -9.51 -4.72
N PRO A 175 3.18 -10.30 -4.80
CA PRO A 175 4.52 -9.78 -5.04
C PRO A 175 4.56 -8.93 -6.32
N GLN A 176 5.24 -7.78 -6.30
CA GLN A 176 5.31 -6.87 -7.46
C GLN A 176 6.34 -7.29 -8.52
N GLU A 177 7.27 -8.19 -8.20
CA GLU A 177 8.22 -8.77 -9.15
C GLU A 177 7.96 -10.27 -9.36
N PRO A 178 8.18 -10.79 -10.59
CA PRO A 178 7.94 -12.19 -10.89
C PRO A 178 8.91 -13.04 -10.07
N TYR A 179 8.43 -14.19 -9.61
CA TYR A 179 9.27 -15.30 -9.20
C TYR A 179 10.32 -15.55 -10.31
N GLN A 180 11.55 -15.08 -10.13
CA GLN A 180 12.67 -15.44 -10.99
C GLN A 180 13.05 -16.88 -10.63
N PHE A 181 12.38 -17.83 -11.25
CA PHE A 181 12.89 -19.19 -11.28
C PHE A 181 14.15 -19.18 -12.15
N SER A 182 15.32 -19.20 -11.53
CA SER A 182 16.57 -19.51 -12.20
C SER A 182 16.78 -21.01 -12.14
N TRP A 183 16.79 -21.69 -13.29
CA TRP A 183 17.52 -22.95 -13.36
C TRP A 183 18.98 -22.61 -13.06
N VAL A 184 19.53 -23.22 -12.01
CA VAL A 184 20.96 -23.18 -11.75
C VAL A 184 21.65 -23.70 -13.01
N SER A 185 22.28 -22.82 -13.79
CA SER A 185 23.16 -23.24 -14.87
C SER A 185 24.26 -24.09 -14.26
N THR A 186 24.23 -25.39 -14.55
CA THR A 186 25.27 -26.31 -14.13
C THR A 186 26.59 -25.80 -14.69
N LYS A 187 27.52 -25.51 -13.80
CA LYS A 187 28.87 -25.05 -14.09
C LYS A 187 29.51 -25.89 -15.21
N THR A 188 30.10 -25.17 -16.15
CA THR A 188 31.16 -25.60 -17.05
C THR A 188 32.10 -26.57 -16.34
N GLN A 189 32.16 -27.82 -16.81
CA GLN A 189 33.35 -28.66 -16.62
C GLN A 189 34.17 -28.58 -17.92
N HIS A 190 35.17 -27.70 -17.90
CA HIS A 190 36.40 -27.98 -18.62
C HIS A 190 37.33 -28.71 -17.66
N PRO A 191 37.88 -29.86 -18.06
CA PRO A 191 39.24 -30.22 -17.73
C PRO A 191 40.11 -30.02 -18.96
N SER A 192 41.20 -29.31 -18.72
CA SER A 192 42.33 -29.14 -19.61
C SER A 192 43.06 -30.46 -19.93
N LYS A 193 43.61 -30.51 -21.15
CA LYS A 193 44.80 -31.25 -21.62
C LYS A 193 44.73 -32.79 -21.68
N SER A 194 44.92 -33.31 -22.89
CA SER A 194 46.20 -33.89 -23.32
C SER A 194 46.38 -33.73 -24.82
#